data_AF-A0A3P6TL48-F1
#
_entry.id   AF-A0A3P6TL48-F1
#
_cell.length_a   1.000
_cell.length_b   1.000
_cell.length_c   1.000
_cell.angle_alpha   90.00
_cell.angle_beta   90.00
_cell.angle_gamma   90.00
#
_symmetry.space_group_name_H-M   'P 1'
#
loop_
_entity.id
_entity.type
_entity.pdbx_description
1 polymer ?
#
loop_
_entity_poly.entity_id
_entity_poly.type
_entity_poly.pdbx_seq_one_letter_code
_entity_poly.pdbx_strand_id
1 'polypeptide(L)'
;MFQRSLPNIMDGLKPSQRKVLFTMFERYERGEVRVSQLAGAVSQYCAYHHGEESLVNTIIRLAQDFVGSNNLNLLLPLGQFGTRLAGGEDAASARYIYTSLSPLARAIFPRSDDKVLKYLVEENALIEPEWYCPIIPMILINGAEGIGTGWATKILPRCPRQVINNVQRLIDGRSLQDMLPHFRNFQGTIEETAPYQYNISGKVSYRRLRSGLKATITELPVGIWNNKYKEKVLDFVVKNGLIRNYEELHTESNVHFILHVIDKPLISDKKQIKTLNRLLKLQSAASENSMILFDEKNALRKYNSMEDIFQEFFEVRRQKYMERKQYELKAMDQKLKFTENQVRFVNAIIDGEIIIEKKNRAEIIIQLVEKGFDSNPMKMKNSANGSRSSPDFAYLLDMPLCRLSNEEIMILQEKRNELWRQFEALKSTTWRSLWSMDLNVLSTALDKEERRM
;
A
#
# COMPACT_ATOMS: atom_id res chain seq x y z
N MET A 1 -9.50 19.55 -12.85
CA MET A 1 -8.47 20.03 -11.90
C MET A 1 -8.60 19.41 -10.51
N PHE A 2 -9.83 19.22 -9.98
CA PHE A 2 -10.09 18.68 -8.63
C PHE A 2 -9.62 17.25 -8.35
N GLN A 3 -9.83 16.32 -9.29
CA GLN A 3 -9.58 14.89 -9.09
C GLN A 3 -8.11 14.52 -8.83
N ARG A 4 -7.17 15.43 -9.08
CA ARG A 4 -5.72 15.14 -8.94
C ARG A 4 -5.16 15.48 -7.57
N SER A 5 -5.80 16.38 -6.82
CA SER A 5 -5.24 16.95 -5.59
C SER A 5 -5.67 16.19 -4.33
N LEU A 6 -6.85 15.58 -4.35
CA LEU A 6 -7.42 14.85 -3.23
C LEU A 6 -7.33 13.34 -3.47
N PRO A 7 -6.98 12.54 -2.46
CA PRO A 7 -6.92 11.08 -2.57
C PRO A 7 -8.31 10.44 -2.46
N ASN A 8 -8.38 9.17 -2.85
CA ASN A 8 -9.55 8.32 -2.61
C ASN A 8 -9.45 7.63 -1.23
N ILE A 9 -10.57 7.47 -0.53
CA ILE A 9 -10.64 6.82 0.78
C ILE A 9 -10.15 5.36 0.74
N MET A 10 -10.36 4.66 -0.39
CA MET A 10 -10.11 3.24 -0.52
C MET A 10 -8.61 2.90 -0.46
N ASP A 11 -7.79 3.54 -1.30
CA ASP A 11 -6.35 3.28 -1.35
C ASP A 11 -5.50 4.38 -0.71
N GLY A 12 -6.09 5.54 -0.38
CA GLY A 12 -5.35 6.70 0.10
C GLY A 12 -4.48 7.36 -0.97
N LEU A 13 -4.64 6.99 -2.24
CA LEU A 13 -3.79 7.45 -3.33
C LEU A 13 -4.49 8.50 -4.20
N LYS A 14 -3.68 9.45 -4.69
CA LYS A 14 -4.04 10.33 -5.80
C LYS A 14 -3.86 9.57 -7.13
N PRO A 15 -4.51 9.99 -8.23
CA PRO A 15 -4.38 9.31 -9.52
C PRO A 15 -2.93 9.13 -10.00
N SER A 16 -2.05 10.13 -9.81
CA SER A 16 -0.64 10.01 -10.19
C SER A 16 0.09 8.92 -9.39
N GLN A 17 -0.18 8.82 -8.10
CA GLN A 17 0.39 7.78 -7.24
C GLN A 17 -0.11 6.38 -7.64
N ARG A 18 -1.40 6.28 -8.03
CA ARG A 18 -2.01 5.03 -8.48
C ARG A 18 -1.42 4.54 -9.81
N LYS A 19 -1.20 5.44 -10.76
CA LYS A 19 -0.52 5.15 -12.04
C LYS A 19 0.90 4.62 -11.82
N VAL A 20 1.65 5.23 -10.90
CA VAL A 20 2.97 4.74 -10.49
C VAL A 20 2.89 3.32 -9.93
N LEU A 21 1.98 3.07 -8.99
CA LEU A 21 1.84 1.76 -8.36
C LEU A 21 1.37 0.68 -9.34
N PHE A 22 0.45 1.00 -10.25
CA PHE A 22 0.02 0.10 -11.33
C PHE A 22 1.18 -0.30 -12.24
N THR A 23 2.00 0.67 -12.66
CA THR A 23 3.18 0.38 -13.51
C THR A 23 4.18 -0.51 -12.77
N MET A 24 4.37 -0.28 -11.46
CA MET A 24 5.22 -1.12 -10.62
C MET A 24 4.66 -2.54 -10.50
N PHE A 25 3.36 -2.73 -10.31
CA PHE A 25 2.74 -4.05 -10.21
C PHE A 25 2.76 -4.86 -11.50
N GLU A 26 2.60 -4.20 -12.66
CA GLU A 26 2.54 -4.89 -13.95
C GLU A 26 3.91 -5.19 -14.56
N ARG A 27 4.91 -4.30 -14.35
CA ARG A 27 6.20 -4.38 -15.08
C ARG A 27 7.42 -4.53 -14.21
N TYR A 28 7.41 -3.93 -13.03
CA TYR A 28 8.59 -3.84 -12.15
C TYR A 28 8.32 -4.47 -10.79
N GLU A 29 7.48 -5.51 -10.75
CA GLU A 29 7.11 -6.16 -9.51
C GLU A 29 8.31 -6.85 -8.84
N ARG A 30 9.30 -7.25 -9.65
CA ARG A 30 10.56 -7.82 -9.21
C ARG A 30 11.71 -6.97 -9.75
N GLY A 31 12.61 -6.56 -8.85
CA GLY A 31 13.82 -5.83 -9.19
C GLY A 31 13.74 -4.34 -8.89
N GLU A 32 14.84 -3.65 -9.21
CA GLU A 32 14.99 -2.22 -9.08
C GLU A 32 14.88 -1.53 -10.45
N VAL A 33 14.37 -0.31 -10.46
CA VAL A 33 14.21 0.52 -11.64
C VAL A 33 14.67 1.94 -11.33
N ARG A 34 15.32 2.57 -12.30
CA ARG A 34 15.74 3.96 -12.16
C ARG A 34 14.52 4.88 -12.13
N VAL A 35 14.50 5.89 -11.26
CA VAL A 35 13.31 6.76 -11.10
C VAL A 35 12.94 7.47 -12.40
N SER A 36 13.92 7.98 -13.17
CA SER A 36 13.65 8.59 -14.47
C SER A 36 13.04 7.62 -15.49
N GLN A 37 13.47 6.36 -15.47
CA GLN A 37 12.94 5.33 -16.36
C GLN A 37 11.52 4.93 -15.96
N LEU A 38 11.25 4.82 -14.66
CA LEU A 38 9.92 4.54 -14.13
C LEU A 38 8.94 5.67 -14.50
N ALA A 39 9.34 6.94 -14.37
CA ALA A 39 8.51 8.07 -14.77
C ALA A 39 8.12 8.02 -16.27
N GLY A 40 9.07 7.72 -17.15
CA GLY A 40 8.81 7.54 -18.58
C GLY A 40 7.89 6.34 -18.87
N ALA A 41 8.08 5.22 -18.16
CA ALA A 41 7.20 4.06 -18.29
C ALA A 41 5.76 4.37 -17.85
N VAL A 42 5.58 5.05 -16.72
CA VAL A 42 4.25 5.48 -16.25
C VAL A 42 3.59 6.40 -17.28
N SER A 43 4.36 7.33 -17.86
CA SER A 43 3.89 8.22 -18.93
C SER A 43 3.37 7.45 -20.14
N GLN A 44 4.15 6.48 -20.61
CA GLN A 44 3.83 5.66 -21.77
C GLN A 44 2.64 4.72 -21.56
N TYR A 45 2.54 4.06 -20.40
CA TYR A 45 1.58 2.98 -20.19
C TYR A 45 0.28 3.40 -19.51
N CYS A 46 0.28 4.53 -18.81
CA CYS A 46 -0.88 4.99 -18.05
C CYS A 46 -1.49 6.27 -18.63
N ALA A 47 -1.23 6.61 -19.90
CA ALA A 47 -1.72 7.82 -20.55
C ALA A 47 -1.56 9.09 -19.67
N TYR A 48 -0.39 9.26 -19.05
CA TYR A 48 -0.17 10.39 -18.16
C TYR A 48 0.12 11.67 -18.95
N HIS A 49 -0.87 12.54 -19.05
CA HIS A 49 -0.79 13.75 -19.88
C HIS A 49 -0.15 14.99 -19.20
N HIS A 50 0.67 14.84 -18.15
CA HIS A 50 1.39 15.96 -17.51
C HIS A 50 2.90 15.75 -17.58
N GLY A 51 3.66 16.80 -17.25
CA GLY A 51 5.12 16.73 -17.26
C GLY A 51 5.67 15.62 -16.35
N GLU A 52 6.65 14.87 -16.87
CA GLU A 52 7.29 13.75 -16.16
C GLU A 52 7.97 14.18 -14.84
N GLU A 53 8.39 15.44 -14.72
CA GLU A 53 8.95 15.99 -13.49
C GLU A 53 7.98 15.87 -12.30
N SER A 54 6.67 16.01 -12.55
CA SER A 54 5.65 15.79 -11.53
C SER A 54 5.56 14.32 -11.10
N LEU A 55 5.76 13.38 -12.04
CA LEU A 55 5.81 11.94 -11.73
C LEU A 55 7.07 11.59 -10.95
N VAL A 56 8.23 12.14 -11.33
CA VAL A 56 9.48 11.97 -10.59
C VAL A 56 9.30 12.38 -9.14
N ASN A 57 8.74 13.57 -8.89
CA ASN A 57 8.46 14.04 -7.53
C ASN A 57 7.44 13.16 -6.80
N THR A 58 6.46 12.60 -7.52
CA THR A 58 5.48 11.65 -6.96
C THR A 58 6.17 10.34 -6.54
N ILE A 59 7.05 9.79 -7.37
CA ILE A 59 7.81 8.56 -7.10
C ILE A 59 8.72 8.77 -5.88
N ILE A 60 9.47 9.88 -5.84
CA ILE A 60 10.35 10.21 -4.72
C ILE A 60 9.54 10.26 -3.42
N ARG A 61 8.41 10.98 -3.40
CA ARG A 61 7.55 11.08 -2.21
C ARG A 61 6.92 9.76 -1.77
N LEU A 62 6.61 8.85 -2.71
CA LEU A 62 6.12 7.50 -2.38
C LEU A 62 7.20 6.60 -1.76
N ALA A 63 8.48 6.91 -2.03
CA ALA A 63 9.62 6.13 -1.56
C ALA A 63 10.25 6.65 -0.26
N GLN A 64 10.10 7.94 0.04
CA GLN A 64 10.67 8.58 1.23
C GLN A 64 10.27 7.89 2.54
N ASP A 65 11.24 7.72 3.44
CA ASP A 65 11.12 6.99 4.70
C ASP A 65 11.67 7.75 5.93
N PHE A 66 12.16 8.98 5.76
CA PHE A 66 12.61 9.81 6.88
C PHE A 66 11.45 10.24 7.79
N VAL A 67 11.75 10.57 9.04
CA VAL A 67 10.74 10.90 10.05
C VAL A 67 9.87 12.09 9.63
N GLY A 68 8.55 11.86 9.61
CA GLY A 68 7.57 12.85 9.15
C GLY A 68 7.17 12.70 7.67
N SER A 69 7.72 11.74 6.95
CA SER A 69 7.26 11.34 5.61
C SER A 69 6.25 10.19 5.69
N ASN A 70 6.55 9.01 5.14
CA ASN A 70 5.66 7.86 5.15
C ASN A 70 5.92 6.97 6.38
N ASN A 71 4.85 6.57 7.09
CA ASN A 71 4.96 5.50 8.08
C ASN A 71 5.21 4.15 7.42
N LEU A 72 4.68 3.97 6.20
CA LEU A 72 4.86 2.79 5.39
C LEU A 72 5.04 3.22 3.93
N ASN A 73 6.29 3.29 3.48
CA ASN A 73 6.64 3.58 2.10
C ASN A 73 6.33 2.36 1.20
N LEU A 74 5.56 2.59 0.13
CA LEU A 74 5.19 1.55 -0.84
C LEU A 74 6.32 1.24 -1.83
N LEU A 75 7.23 2.19 -1.98
CA LEU A 75 8.44 2.08 -2.77
C LEU A 75 9.66 2.20 -1.86
N LEU A 76 10.74 1.49 -2.18
CA LEU A 76 11.99 1.57 -1.42
C LEU A 76 12.89 2.71 -1.96
N PRO A 77 13.52 3.51 -1.08
CA PRO A 77 14.47 4.53 -1.49
C PRO A 77 15.86 3.90 -1.72
N LEU A 78 16.22 3.60 -2.97
CA LEU A 78 17.55 3.06 -3.31
C LEU A 78 18.45 4.19 -3.83
N GLY A 79 19.15 4.84 -2.89
CA GLY A 79 19.96 6.03 -3.12
C GLY A 79 19.48 7.21 -2.27
N GLN A 80 19.87 8.43 -2.62
CA GLN A 80 19.51 9.62 -1.85
C GLN A 80 18.12 10.17 -2.24
N PHE A 81 17.07 9.76 -1.52
CA PHE A 81 15.68 10.21 -1.72
C PHE A 81 15.32 11.45 -0.88
N GLY A 82 16.34 12.08 -0.30
CA GLY A 82 16.23 13.24 0.55
C GLY A 82 16.05 12.84 2.00
N THR A 83 16.40 13.77 2.89
CA THR A 83 16.49 13.51 4.31
C THR A 83 15.66 14.51 5.10
N ARG A 84 15.59 14.28 6.41
CA ARG A 84 14.98 15.19 7.37
C ARG A 84 15.67 16.55 7.45
N LEU A 85 16.91 16.68 6.96
CA LEU A 85 17.68 17.92 7.00
C LEU A 85 16.98 19.04 6.22
N ALA A 86 16.46 18.72 5.03
CA ALA A 86 15.75 19.64 4.15
C ALA A 86 14.27 19.27 3.92
N GLY A 87 13.79 18.17 4.52
CA GLY A 87 12.42 17.69 4.32
C GLY A 87 12.22 17.03 2.96
N GLY A 88 13.26 16.36 2.44
CA GLY A 88 13.23 15.68 1.15
C GLY A 88 13.58 16.55 -0.06
N GLU A 89 13.81 17.86 0.13
CA GLU A 89 14.25 18.77 -0.95
C GLU A 89 15.71 18.50 -1.40
N ASP A 90 16.48 17.79 -0.57
CA ASP A 90 17.84 17.33 -0.80
C ASP A 90 17.93 15.98 -1.55
N ALA A 91 16.83 15.53 -2.16
CA ALA A 91 16.82 14.34 -2.99
C ALA A 91 17.74 14.51 -4.21
N ALA A 92 18.49 13.45 -4.54
CA ALA A 92 19.33 13.44 -5.73
C ALA A 92 18.49 13.39 -7.02
N SER A 93 19.09 13.79 -8.14
CA SER A 93 18.42 13.75 -9.44
C SER A 93 17.93 12.34 -9.78
N ALA A 94 16.73 12.26 -10.37
CA ALA A 94 16.07 11.02 -10.79
C ALA A 94 16.91 10.10 -11.69
N ARG A 95 17.96 10.62 -12.31
CA ARG A 95 18.90 9.86 -13.14
C ARG A 95 19.89 9.02 -12.32
N TYR A 96 20.08 9.33 -11.04
CA TYR A 96 21.07 8.69 -10.16
C TYR A 96 20.46 7.86 -9.04
N ILE A 97 19.13 7.87 -8.91
CA ILE A 97 18.41 7.14 -7.86
C ILE A 97 17.54 6.04 -8.46
N TYR A 98 17.41 4.95 -7.71
CA TYR A 98 16.66 3.76 -8.08
C TYR A 98 15.56 3.52 -7.05
N THR A 99 14.53 2.79 -7.45
CA THR A 99 13.48 2.38 -6.55
C THR A 99 13.03 0.97 -6.87
N SER A 100 12.43 0.31 -5.90
CA SER A 100 11.83 -1.00 -6.07
C SER A 100 10.55 -1.06 -5.26
N LEU A 101 9.71 -2.05 -5.55
CA LEU A 101 8.48 -2.23 -4.79
C LEU A 101 8.83 -2.73 -3.37
N SER A 102 8.25 -2.09 -2.34
CA SER A 102 8.39 -2.55 -0.97
C SER A 102 7.84 -3.99 -0.85
N PRO A 103 8.52 -4.90 -0.11
CA PRO A 103 7.99 -6.23 0.17
C PRO A 103 6.59 -6.20 0.82
N LEU A 104 6.29 -5.11 1.54
CA LEU A 104 4.99 -4.88 2.18
C LEU A 104 3.90 -4.53 1.15
N ALA A 105 4.23 -4.00 -0.02
CA ALA A 105 3.24 -3.51 -0.97
C ALA A 105 2.31 -4.63 -1.47
N ARG A 106 2.82 -5.82 -1.82
CA ARG A 106 1.96 -6.95 -2.22
C ARG A 106 1.26 -7.66 -1.05
N ALA A 107 1.75 -7.46 0.17
CA ALA A 107 1.01 -7.88 1.36
C ALA A 107 -0.18 -6.93 1.62
N ILE A 108 -0.03 -5.63 1.33
CA ILE A 108 -1.10 -4.62 1.45
C ILE A 108 -2.08 -4.71 0.28
N PHE A 109 -1.59 -4.98 -0.93
CA PHE A 109 -2.34 -5.09 -2.18
C PHE A 109 -2.18 -6.50 -2.78
N PRO A 110 -2.95 -7.49 -2.28
CA PRO A 110 -2.87 -8.88 -2.73
C PRO A 110 -3.12 -9.04 -4.22
N ARG A 111 -2.30 -9.85 -4.90
CA ARG A 111 -2.45 -10.16 -6.35
C ARG A 111 -3.80 -10.77 -6.72
N SER A 112 -4.39 -11.48 -5.78
CA SER A 112 -5.72 -12.08 -5.90
C SER A 112 -6.82 -11.04 -6.06
N ASP A 113 -6.62 -9.84 -5.50
CA ASP A 113 -7.60 -8.76 -5.59
C ASP A 113 -7.56 -8.09 -6.97
N ASP A 114 -6.43 -8.10 -7.66
CA ASP A 114 -6.25 -7.47 -8.99
C ASP A 114 -7.35 -7.92 -9.97
N LYS A 115 -7.82 -9.17 -9.89
CA LYS A 115 -8.87 -9.71 -10.80
C LYS A 115 -10.29 -9.21 -10.51
N VAL A 116 -10.52 -8.58 -9.37
CA VAL A 116 -11.83 -8.03 -8.96
C VAL A 116 -11.84 -6.51 -8.88
N LEU A 117 -10.75 -5.85 -9.30
CA LEU A 117 -10.68 -4.40 -9.45
C LEU A 117 -11.29 -3.96 -10.79
N LYS A 118 -11.81 -2.74 -10.81
CA LYS A 118 -12.33 -2.10 -12.01
C LYS A 118 -11.25 -1.23 -12.65
N TYR A 119 -10.61 -1.78 -13.68
CA TYR A 119 -9.60 -1.09 -14.48
C TYR A 119 -10.23 -0.08 -15.43
N LEU A 120 -9.59 1.08 -15.56
CA LEU A 120 -9.97 2.11 -16.52
C LEU A 120 -9.39 1.77 -17.91
N VAL A 121 -10.04 2.29 -18.94
CA VAL A 121 -9.57 2.17 -20.33
C VAL A 121 -9.44 3.58 -20.90
N GLU A 122 -8.24 3.94 -21.32
CA GLU A 122 -7.93 5.20 -21.99
C GLU A 122 -7.18 4.87 -23.29
N GLU A 123 -7.54 5.53 -24.39
CA GLU A 123 -6.91 5.31 -25.72
C GLU A 123 -6.84 3.82 -26.15
N ASN A 124 -7.87 3.03 -25.79
CA ASN A 124 -7.95 1.57 -25.99
C ASN A 124 -6.90 0.75 -25.21
N ALA A 125 -6.14 1.36 -24.31
CA ALA A 125 -5.24 0.68 -23.39
C ALA A 125 -5.88 0.51 -22.01
N LEU A 126 -5.70 -0.67 -21.41
CA LEU A 126 -6.05 -0.89 -20.01
C LEU A 126 -5.01 -0.18 -19.13
N ILE A 127 -5.46 0.76 -18.31
CA ILE A 127 -4.60 1.56 -17.42
C ILE A 127 -4.88 1.18 -15.96
N GLU A 128 -4.57 2.03 -14.98
CA GLU A 128 -4.78 1.76 -13.57
C GLU A 128 -6.27 1.58 -13.19
N PRO A 129 -6.58 0.93 -12.05
CA PRO A 129 -7.95 0.85 -11.57
C PRO A 129 -8.48 2.19 -11.05
N GLU A 130 -9.79 2.32 -10.94
CA GLU A 130 -10.41 3.49 -10.31
C GLU A 130 -9.82 3.75 -8.91
N TRP A 131 -9.62 2.68 -8.16
CA TRP A 131 -8.88 2.62 -6.91
C TRP A 131 -8.40 1.19 -6.67
N TYR A 132 -7.31 1.03 -5.93
CA TYR A 132 -6.96 -0.25 -5.34
C TYR A 132 -7.75 -0.48 -4.05
N CYS A 133 -7.91 -1.74 -3.67
CA CYS A 133 -8.51 -2.10 -2.39
C CYS A 133 -7.43 -2.73 -1.49
N PRO A 134 -6.67 -1.94 -0.71
CA PRO A 134 -5.71 -2.50 0.22
C PRO A 134 -6.41 -3.31 1.33
N ILE A 135 -5.67 -4.15 2.05
CA ILE A 135 -6.23 -4.90 3.19
C ILE A 135 -6.42 -4.06 4.46
N ILE A 136 -5.84 -2.86 4.50
CA ILE A 136 -5.94 -1.87 5.59
C ILE A 136 -6.05 -0.45 5.00
N PRO A 137 -6.70 0.50 5.70
CA PRO A 137 -6.92 1.85 5.19
C PRO A 137 -5.61 2.66 5.14
N MET A 138 -4.92 2.62 4.00
CA MET A 138 -3.62 3.26 3.78
C MET A 138 -3.65 4.78 3.98
N ILE A 139 -4.80 5.41 3.72
CA ILE A 139 -5.05 6.84 3.98
C ILE A 139 -4.74 7.24 5.44
N LEU A 140 -5.02 6.34 6.40
CA LEU A 140 -4.75 6.59 7.81
C LEU A 140 -3.28 6.30 8.17
N ILE A 141 -2.61 5.42 7.44
CA ILE A 141 -1.25 5.00 7.76
C ILE A 141 -0.25 6.07 7.38
N ASN A 142 -0.27 6.52 6.13
CA ASN A 142 0.63 7.56 5.64
C ASN A 142 0.06 8.97 5.81
N GLY A 143 -1.20 9.08 6.26
CA GLY A 143 -1.91 10.34 6.28
C GLY A 143 -2.22 10.84 4.87
N ALA A 144 -2.80 12.03 4.79
CA ALA A 144 -3.03 12.71 3.54
C ALA A 144 -3.03 14.22 3.70
N GLU A 145 -2.40 14.87 2.73
CA GLU A 145 -2.44 16.32 2.58
C GLU A 145 -2.72 16.66 1.11
N GLY A 146 -3.72 17.53 0.91
CA GLY A 146 -4.13 17.94 -0.43
C GLY A 146 -4.98 19.20 -0.38
N ILE A 147 -4.68 20.12 -1.29
CA ILE A 147 -5.43 21.37 -1.46
C ILE A 147 -6.01 21.37 -2.87
N GLY A 148 -7.34 21.43 -2.96
CA GLY A 148 -8.09 21.66 -4.18
C GLY A 148 -8.78 23.03 -4.13
N THR A 149 -9.45 23.43 -5.21
CA THR A 149 -10.16 24.72 -5.23
C THR A 149 -11.37 24.66 -4.29
N GLY A 150 -11.32 25.32 -3.13
CA GLY A 150 -12.42 25.34 -2.16
C GLY A 150 -12.47 24.16 -1.18
N TRP A 151 -11.57 23.18 -1.29
CA TRP A 151 -11.49 22.04 -0.37
C TRP A 151 -10.04 21.73 0.01
N ALA A 152 -9.83 21.32 1.25
CA ALA A 152 -8.55 20.81 1.71
C ALA A 152 -8.75 19.54 2.51
N THR A 153 -7.77 18.64 2.46
CA THR A 153 -7.72 17.45 3.28
C THR A 153 -6.44 17.45 4.09
N LYS A 154 -6.56 17.19 5.39
CA LYS A 154 -5.45 17.01 6.31
C LYS A 154 -5.78 15.88 7.28
N ILE A 155 -5.13 14.74 7.05
CA ILE A 155 -5.21 13.54 7.87
C ILE A 155 -3.80 13.23 8.35
N LEU A 156 -3.62 13.11 9.67
CA LEU A 156 -2.33 12.77 10.26
C LEU A 156 -2.15 11.25 10.25
N PRO A 157 -0.91 10.77 10.04
CA PRO A 157 -0.61 9.35 9.97
C PRO A 157 -0.84 8.66 11.32
N ARG A 158 -1.16 7.37 11.27
CA ARG A 158 -1.42 6.48 12.41
C ARG A 158 -0.46 5.29 12.38
N CYS A 159 -0.31 4.64 13.53
CA CYS A 159 0.57 3.49 13.66
C CYS A 159 0.00 2.30 12.84
N PRO A 160 0.77 1.70 11.91
CA PRO A 160 0.30 0.57 11.11
C PRO A 160 -0.25 -0.58 11.97
N ARG A 161 0.39 -0.89 13.11
CA ARG A 161 -0.04 -1.96 14.03
C ARG A 161 -1.39 -1.68 14.68
N GLN A 162 -1.64 -0.43 15.07
CA GLN A 162 -2.92 -0.03 15.64
C GLN A 162 -4.02 -0.08 14.59
N VAL A 163 -3.73 0.34 13.35
CA VAL A 163 -4.67 0.24 12.23
C VAL A 163 -5.02 -1.23 11.94
N ILE A 164 -4.02 -2.12 11.85
CA ILE A 164 -4.23 -3.57 11.67
C ILE A 164 -5.10 -4.14 12.79
N ASN A 165 -4.82 -3.79 14.05
CA ASN A 165 -5.61 -4.24 15.19
C ASN A 165 -7.06 -3.76 15.09
N ASN A 166 -7.28 -2.49 14.76
CA ASN A 166 -8.63 -1.96 14.59
C ASN A 166 -9.41 -2.61 13.45
N VAL A 167 -8.76 -2.94 12.33
CA VAL A 167 -9.39 -3.74 11.27
C VAL A 167 -9.77 -5.13 11.79
N GLN A 168 -8.87 -5.81 12.51
CA GLN A 168 -9.19 -7.12 13.11
C GLN A 168 -10.34 -7.02 14.12
N ARG A 169 -10.39 -5.96 14.92
CA ARG A 169 -11.50 -5.71 15.85
C ARG A 169 -12.83 -5.57 15.13
N LEU A 170 -12.88 -4.86 14.01
CA LEU A 170 -14.09 -4.76 13.18
C LEU A 170 -14.50 -6.12 12.59
N ILE A 171 -13.54 -6.93 12.13
CA ILE A 171 -13.80 -8.31 11.66
C ILE A 171 -14.46 -9.15 12.77
N ASP A 172 -13.98 -8.98 14.01
CA ASP A 172 -14.49 -9.66 15.21
C ASP A 172 -15.81 -9.06 15.75
N GLY A 173 -16.32 -7.98 15.15
CA GLY A 173 -17.53 -7.27 15.62
C GLY A 173 -17.32 -6.43 16.88
N ARG A 174 -16.07 -6.05 17.19
CA ARG A 174 -15.70 -5.19 18.31
C ARG A 174 -15.60 -3.73 17.87
N SER A 175 -15.82 -2.80 18.80
CA SER A 175 -15.65 -1.37 18.55
C SER A 175 -14.19 -1.02 18.28
N LEU A 176 -13.97 0.05 17.52
CA LEU A 176 -12.66 0.64 17.28
C LEU A 176 -12.03 1.12 18.60
N GLN A 177 -10.71 1.06 18.68
CA GLN A 177 -9.92 1.71 19.71
C GLN A 177 -9.40 3.05 19.18
N ASP A 178 -9.42 4.04 20.06
CA ASP A 178 -8.84 5.35 19.77
C ASP A 178 -7.35 5.21 19.46
N MET A 179 -6.90 5.97 18.47
CA MET A 179 -5.51 6.01 18.05
C MET A 179 -5.07 7.45 18.04
N LEU A 180 -3.88 7.75 18.57
CA LEU A 180 -3.26 9.07 18.40
C LEU A 180 -2.45 9.12 17.10
N PRO A 181 -2.16 10.31 16.56
CA PRO A 181 -1.23 10.44 15.45
C PRO A 181 0.11 9.81 15.80
N HIS A 182 0.74 9.17 14.83
CA HIS A 182 2.00 8.48 15.00
C HIS A 182 2.86 8.69 13.76
N PHE A 183 4.13 9.03 13.98
CA PHE A 183 5.12 9.18 12.92
C PHE A 183 6.26 8.19 13.17
N ARG A 184 6.60 7.38 12.17
CA ARG A 184 7.66 6.38 12.27
C ARG A 184 8.98 7.02 12.71
N ASN A 185 9.64 6.41 13.69
CA ASN A 185 10.92 6.83 14.28
C ASN A 185 10.91 8.21 14.96
N PHE A 186 9.75 8.84 15.17
CA PHE A 186 9.65 10.09 15.92
C PHE A 186 9.81 9.85 17.42
N GLN A 187 10.71 10.59 18.06
CA GLN A 187 11.04 10.42 19.49
C GLN A 187 10.41 11.47 20.41
N GLY A 188 9.57 12.34 19.86
CA GLY A 188 8.87 13.38 20.61
C GLY A 188 7.59 12.87 21.25
N THR A 189 6.73 13.79 21.65
CA THR A 189 5.44 13.49 22.29
C THR A 189 4.30 14.11 21.49
N ILE A 190 3.17 13.41 21.44
CA ILE A 190 1.96 13.85 20.75
C ILE A 190 0.82 13.77 21.75
N GLU A 191 0.22 14.91 22.06
CA GLU A 191 -0.87 15.02 23.03
C GLU A 191 -2.10 15.59 22.34
N GLU A 192 -3.26 15.00 22.60
CA GLU A 192 -4.54 15.55 22.15
C GLU A 192 -5.01 16.64 23.13
N THR A 193 -5.14 17.86 22.61
CA THR A 193 -5.52 19.04 23.40
C THR A 193 -7.02 19.31 23.35
N ALA A 194 -7.65 18.94 22.24
CA ALA A 194 -9.08 18.95 21.99
C ALA A 194 -9.37 17.89 20.90
N PRO A 195 -10.62 17.49 20.68
CA PRO A 195 -10.95 16.51 19.64
C PRO A 195 -10.34 16.91 18.30
N TYR A 196 -9.50 16.04 17.73
CA TYR A 196 -8.81 16.25 16.45
C TYR A 196 -7.82 17.44 16.42
N GLN A 197 -7.38 17.90 17.59
CA GLN A 197 -6.35 18.93 17.75
C GLN A 197 -5.20 18.41 18.61
N TYR A 198 -4.01 18.38 18.01
CA TYR A 198 -2.84 17.75 18.59
C TYR A 198 -1.71 18.75 18.79
N ASN A 199 -1.01 18.62 19.90
CA ASN A 199 0.24 19.30 20.16
C ASN A 199 1.39 18.31 19.97
N ILE A 200 2.23 18.55 18.97
CA ILE A 200 3.39 17.73 18.62
C ILE A 200 4.62 18.42 19.21
N SER A 201 5.21 17.82 20.24
CA SER A 201 6.37 18.36 20.94
C SER A 201 7.65 17.60 20.61
N GLY A 202 8.71 18.33 20.29
CA GLY A 202 10.06 17.80 20.19
C GLY A 202 10.65 17.46 21.56
N LYS A 203 11.92 17.07 21.59
CA LYS A 203 12.61 16.64 22.82
C LYS A 203 13.79 17.56 23.11
N VAL A 204 13.76 18.18 24.28
CA VAL A 204 14.84 19.02 24.80
C VAL A 204 15.16 18.63 26.25
N SER A 205 16.44 18.57 26.56
CA SER A 205 16.95 18.31 27.90
C SER A 205 17.82 19.47 28.37
N TYR A 206 17.76 19.79 29.65
CA TYR A 206 18.52 20.89 30.25
C TYR A 206 19.45 20.34 31.31
N ARG A 207 20.72 20.74 31.26
CA ARG A 207 21.73 20.35 32.24
C ARG A 207 22.53 21.58 32.66
N ARG A 208 22.64 21.83 33.96
CA ARG A 208 23.55 22.85 34.50
C ARG A 208 24.95 22.27 34.62
N LEU A 209 25.93 22.94 34.00
CA LEU A 209 27.35 22.65 34.16
C LEU A 209 28.05 23.82 34.86
N ARG A 210 29.30 23.62 35.27
CA ARG A 210 30.14 24.71 35.82
C ARG A 210 30.31 25.88 34.84
N SER A 211 30.23 25.61 33.53
CA SER A 211 30.35 26.58 32.46
C SER A 211 29.04 27.30 32.08
N GLY A 212 27.91 26.95 32.70
CA GLY A 212 26.60 27.56 32.45
C GLY A 212 25.48 26.53 32.18
N LEU A 213 24.28 27.03 31.89
CA LEU A 213 23.15 26.19 31.49
C LEU A 213 23.32 25.69 30.03
N LYS A 214 23.23 24.37 29.83
CA LYS A 214 23.28 23.73 28.51
C LYS A 214 21.92 23.12 28.18
N ALA A 215 21.44 23.38 26.97
CA ALA A 215 20.22 22.75 26.43
C ALA A 215 20.59 21.83 25.27
N THR A 216 20.12 20.58 25.30
CA THR A 216 20.35 19.60 24.25
C THR A 216 19.03 19.21 23.61
N ILE A 217 18.86 19.55 22.34
CA ILE A 217 17.69 19.22 21.52
C ILE A 217 18.01 17.93 20.76
N THR A 218 17.24 16.88 21.01
CA THR A 218 17.43 15.58 20.35
C THR A 218 16.32 15.24 19.35
N GLU A 219 15.24 16.03 19.31
CA GLU A 219 14.14 15.81 18.39
C GLU A 219 13.39 17.12 18.11
N LEU A 220 13.00 17.34 16.84
CA LEU A 220 12.21 18.49 16.40
C LEU A 220 10.76 18.06 16.13
N PRO A 221 9.76 18.93 16.31
CA PRO A 221 8.40 18.65 15.90
C PRO A 221 8.31 18.25 14.42
N VAL A 222 7.36 17.37 14.12
CA VAL A 222 7.17 16.88 12.75
C VAL A 222 6.79 18.04 11.81
N GLY A 223 7.39 18.05 10.61
CA GLY A 223 7.25 19.12 9.61
C GLY A 223 8.23 20.28 9.78
N ILE A 224 9.07 20.25 10.83
CA ILE A 224 10.17 21.20 11.03
C ILE A 224 11.50 20.50 10.70
N TRP A 225 12.18 21.01 9.68
CA TRP A 225 13.43 20.43 9.15
C TRP A 225 14.66 21.15 9.71
N ASN A 226 15.78 20.43 9.84
CA ASN A 226 16.97 20.92 10.55
C ASN A 226 17.50 22.24 9.98
N ASN A 227 17.66 22.34 8.66
CA ASN A 227 18.21 23.54 8.02
C ASN A 227 17.28 24.75 8.20
N LYS A 228 15.97 24.54 7.98
CA LYS A 228 14.96 25.59 8.18
C LYS A 228 14.84 26.01 9.65
N TYR A 229 15.03 25.09 10.59
CA TYR A 229 15.02 25.36 12.03
C TYR A 229 16.25 26.17 12.47
N LYS A 230 17.44 25.80 11.97
CA LYS A 230 18.69 26.51 12.21
C LYS A 230 18.57 27.99 11.82
N GLU A 231 18.21 28.25 10.56
CA GLU A 231 18.12 29.60 10.00
C GLU A 231 17.03 30.46 10.66
N LYS A 232 15.83 29.88 10.88
CA LYS A 232 14.68 30.66 11.36
C LYS A 232 14.58 30.78 12.87
N VAL A 233 15.11 29.82 13.61
CA VAL A 233 14.96 29.74 15.07
C VAL A 233 16.29 29.94 15.76
N LEU A 234 17.28 29.08 15.52
CA LEU A 234 18.53 29.12 16.28
C LEU A 234 19.32 30.42 16.05
N ASP A 235 19.49 30.83 14.79
CA ASP A 235 20.20 32.06 14.47
C ASP A 235 19.50 33.31 15.04
N PHE A 236 18.16 33.29 15.11
CA PHE A 236 17.37 34.34 15.75
C PHE A 236 17.59 34.37 17.28
N VAL A 237 17.61 33.20 17.93
CA VAL A 237 17.81 33.12 19.39
C VAL A 237 19.23 33.53 19.79
N VAL A 238 20.24 33.24 18.94
CA VAL A 238 21.62 33.72 19.13
C VAL A 238 21.66 35.25 19.01
N LYS A 239 21.05 35.85 17.98
CA LYS A 239 20.97 37.31 17.81
C LYS A 239 20.28 38.01 18.99
N ASN A 240 19.30 37.38 19.61
CA ASN A 240 18.62 37.90 20.80
C ASN A 240 19.43 37.80 22.10
N GLY A 241 20.67 37.29 22.06
CA GLY A 241 21.57 37.24 23.21
C GLY A 241 21.08 36.32 24.33
N LEU A 242 20.38 35.25 23.99
CA LEU A 242 19.95 34.21 24.93
C LEU A 242 20.89 33.00 24.94
N ILE A 243 21.46 32.68 23.79
CA ILE A 243 22.42 31.59 23.60
C ILE A 243 23.71 32.21 23.08
N ARG A 244 24.85 31.76 23.61
CA ARG A 244 26.18 32.22 23.18
C ARG A 244 26.54 31.65 21.81
N ASN A 245 26.38 30.34 21.67
CA ASN A 245 26.63 29.57 20.47
C ASN A 245 25.90 28.22 20.53
N TYR A 246 25.84 27.53 19.40
CA TYR A 246 25.35 26.17 19.32
C TYR A 246 26.30 25.26 18.53
N GLU A 247 26.24 23.96 18.81
CA GLU A 247 26.96 22.91 18.09
C GLU A 247 25.96 21.96 17.44
N GLU A 248 26.30 21.47 16.26
CA GLU A 248 25.50 20.55 15.44
C GLU A 248 26.18 19.20 15.39
N LEU A 249 25.53 18.17 15.93
CA LEU A 249 26.04 16.79 15.95
C LEU A 249 25.02 15.84 15.31
N HIS A 250 24.51 16.23 14.14
CA HIS A 250 23.46 15.50 13.44
C HIS A 250 23.98 14.21 12.80
N THR A 251 23.09 13.24 12.68
CA THR A 251 23.24 12.16 11.69
C THR A 251 22.19 12.38 10.59
N GLU A 252 22.21 11.56 9.54
CA GLU A 252 21.21 11.65 8.46
C GLU A 252 19.77 11.45 8.97
N SER A 253 19.60 10.70 10.06
CA SER A 253 18.28 10.36 10.63
C SER A 253 17.96 11.07 11.95
N ASN A 254 18.96 11.46 12.73
CA ASN A 254 18.77 12.00 14.09
C ASN A 254 19.15 13.47 14.19
N VAL A 255 18.35 14.20 14.98
CA VAL A 255 18.63 15.59 15.32
C VAL A 255 19.44 15.65 16.61
N HIS A 256 20.44 16.55 16.64
CA HIS A 256 21.22 16.80 17.85
C HIS A 256 21.79 18.22 17.82
N PHE A 257 21.17 19.13 18.55
CA PHE A 257 21.71 20.47 18.78
C PHE A 257 22.13 20.62 20.23
N ILE A 258 23.31 21.17 20.46
CA ILE A 258 23.81 21.57 21.77
C ILE A 258 23.81 23.09 21.82
N LEU A 259 23.06 23.66 22.75
CA LEU A 259 22.94 25.11 22.93
C LEU A 259 23.62 25.52 24.24
N HIS A 260 24.54 26.48 24.15
CA HIS A 260 25.21 27.06 25.32
C HIS A 260 24.50 28.36 25.73
N VAL A 261 23.68 28.28 26.78
CA VAL A 261 22.82 29.40 27.21
C VAL A 261 23.67 30.44 27.96
N ILE A 262 23.38 31.72 27.75
CA ILE A 262 24.04 32.81 28.48
C ILE A 262 23.45 32.91 29.89
N ASP A 263 24.28 32.66 30.90
CA ASP A 263 23.88 32.79 32.30
C ASP A 263 23.58 34.26 32.63
N LYS A 264 22.31 34.59 32.86
CA LYS A 264 21.90 35.90 33.40
C LYS A 264 21.83 35.82 34.94
N PRO A 265 22.70 36.52 35.69
CA PRO A 265 22.86 36.33 37.15
C PRO A 265 21.61 36.69 37.97
N LEU A 266 20.68 37.46 37.40
CA LEU A 266 19.45 37.93 38.06
C LEU A 266 18.22 37.03 37.80
N ILE A 267 18.36 35.94 37.04
CA ILE A 267 17.22 35.12 36.61
C ILE A 267 17.44 33.66 37.01
N SER A 268 16.50 33.10 37.77
CA SER A 268 16.45 31.66 38.09
C SER A 268 16.39 30.81 36.81
N ASP A 269 17.11 29.69 36.82
CA ASP A 269 17.11 28.68 35.76
C ASP A 269 15.71 28.28 35.31
N LYS A 270 14.73 28.19 36.23
CA LYS A 270 13.33 27.88 35.88
C LYS A 270 12.71 28.93 34.95
N LYS A 271 12.97 30.21 35.20
CA LYS A 271 12.46 31.32 34.36
C LYS A 271 13.19 31.38 33.02
N GLN A 272 14.50 31.11 33.02
CA GLN A 272 15.29 31.01 31.78
C GLN A 272 14.80 29.86 30.90
N ILE A 273 14.63 28.65 31.47
CA ILE A 273 14.13 27.46 30.75
C ILE A 273 12.74 27.72 30.18
N LYS A 274 11.82 28.34 30.94
CA LYS A 274 10.48 28.67 30.44
C LYS A 274 10.54 29.63 29.24
N THR A 275 11.40 30.65 29.33
CA THR A 275 11.59 31.62 28.23
C THR A 275 12.21 30.95 27.01
N LEU A 276 13.17 30.06 27.23
CA LEU A 276 13.87 29.32 26.19
C LEU A 276 12.94 28.33 25.48
N ASN A 277 12.16 27.53 26.21
CA ASN A 277 11.17 26.61 25.63
C ASN A 277 10.18 27.33 24.69
N ARG A 278 9.73 28.54 25.06
CA ARG A 278 8.85 29.35 24.21
C ARG A 278 9.53 29.82 22.92
N LEU A 279 10.81 30.16 22.99
CA LEU A 279 11.56 30.70 21.85
C LEU A 279 12.15 29.63 20.94
N LEU A 280 12.44 28.45 21.47
CA LEU A 280 12.90 27.30 20.68
C LEU A 280 11.79 26.73 19.80
N LYS A 281 10.52 27.10 20.00
CA LYS A 281 9.38 26.68 19.15
C LYS A 281 9.35 25.16 18.89
N LEU A 282 9.69 24.37 19.92
CA LEU A 282 9.70 22.90 19.87
C LEU A 282 8.32 22.29 20.09
N GLN A 283 7.25 23.05 19.86
CA GLN A 283 5.87 22.59 19.93
C GLN A 283 5.15 23.11 18.69
N SER A 284 4.50 22.21 17.95
CA SER A 284 3.66 22.55 16.81
C SER A 284 2.24 22.05 17.02
N ALA A 285 1.28 22.92 16.73
CA ALA A 285 -0.13 22.55 16.72
C ALA A 285 -0.50 21.93 15.35
N ALA A 286 -1.20 20.81 15.38
CA ALA A 286 -1.76 20.15 14.21
C ALA A 286 -3.27 19.90 14.41
N SER A 287 -4.04 19.95 13.34
CA SER A 287 -5.49 19.76 13.39
C SER A 287 -5.97 19.00 12.16
N GLU A 288 -6.98 18.15 12.36
CA GLU A 288 -7.64 17.33 11.33
C GLU A 288 -9.09 17.79 11.05
N ASN A 289 -9.38 19.09 11.21
CA ASN A 289 -10.74 19.62 11.08
C ASN A 289 -11.36 19.49 9.66
N SER A 290 -10.56 19.10 8.66
CA SER A 290 -11.01 18.95 7.28
C SER A 290 -10.48 17.65 6.69
N MET A 291 -11.34 16.62 6.70
CA MET A 291 -11.10 15.33 6.06
C MET A 291 -12.03 15.21 4.86
N ILE A 292 -11.59 15.70 3.71
CA ILE A 292 -12.36 15.64 2.45
C ILE A 292 -11.66 14.67 1.52
N LEU A 293 -12.34 13.60 1.13
CA LEU A 293 -11.81 12.53 0.30
C LEU A 293 -12.82 12.17 -0.80
N PHE A 294 -12.33 11.52 -1.85
CA PHE A 294 -13.22 10.81 -2.77
C PHE A 294 -13.68 9.50 -2.14
N ASP A 295 -14.98 9.20 -2.22
CA ASP A 295 -15.56 7.93 -1.81
C ASP A 295 -15.33 6.80 -2.85
N GLU A 296 -15.87 5.61 -2.58
CA GLU A 296 -15.84 4.47 -3.52
C GLU A 296 -16.35 4.83 -4.93
N LYS A 297 -17.34 5.73 -5.02
CA LYS A 297 -18.01 6.15 -6.26
C LYS A 297 -17.33 7.37 -6.90
N ASN A 298 -16.17 7.78 -6.39
CA ASN A 298 -15.43 8.97 -6.79
C ASN A 298 -16.22 10.28 -6.60
N ALA A 299 -17.14 10.34 -5.64
CA ALA A 299 -17.79 11.56 -5.19
C ALA A 299 -17.06 12.16 -3.98
N LEU A 300 -17.01 13.50 -3.91
CA LEU A 300 -16.38 14.19 -2.78
C LEU A 300 -17.27 14.13 -1.55
N ARG A 301 -16.70 13.63 -0.45
CA ARG A 301 -17.38 13.53 0.85
C ARG A 301 -16.50 14.10 1.96
N LYS A 302 -17.14 14.78 2.90
CA LYS A 302 -16.53 15.20 4.16
C LYS A 302 -16.75 14.12 5.21
N TYR A 303 -15.68 13.73 5.87
CA TYR A 303 -15.66 12.81 7.00
C TYR A 303 -15.46 13.61 8.29
N ASN A 304 -16.20 13.27 9.34
CA ASN A 304 -16.11 13.99 10.62
C ASN A 304 -15.16 13.28 11.58
N SER A 305 -15.01 11.97 11.43
CA SER A 305 -14.21 11.15 12.33
C SER A 305 -13.41 10.08 11.60
N MET A 306 -12.44 9.48 12.30
CA MET A 306 -11.71 8.33 11.77
C MET A 306 -12.59 7.09 11.69
N GLU A 307 -13.56 6.96 12.60
CA GLU A 307 -14.53 5.87 12.61
C GLU A 307 -15.35 5.87 11.32
N ASP A 308 -15.77 7.04 10.83
CA ASP A 308 -16.46 7.17 9.53
C ASP A 308 -15.60 6.59 8.39
N ILE A 309 -14.30 6.92 8.38
CA ILE A 309 -13.35 6.43 7.38
C ILE A 309 -13.21 4.90 7.47
N PHE A 310 -13.05 4.37 8.68
CA PHE A 310 -12.94 2.93 8.92
C PHE A 310 -14.19 2.17 8.48
N GLN A 311 -15.37 2.66 8.82
CA GLN A 311 -16.64 2.00 8.51
C GLN A 311 -16.85 1.92 6.99
N GLU A 312 -16.66 3.03 6.28
CA GLU A 312 -16.81 3.05 4.83
C GLU A 312 -15.78 2.13 4.14
N PHE A 313 -14.50 2.24 4.52
CA PHE A 313 -13.46 1.34 4.02
C PHE A 313 -13.76 -0.13 4.30
N PHE A 314 -14.20 -0.45 5.52
CA PHE A 314 -14.44 -1.81 5.98
C PHE A 314 -15.56 -2.49 5.19
N GLU A 315 -16.65 -1.78 4.94
CA GLU A 315 -17.80 -2.28 4.19
C GLU A 315 -17.43 -2.62 2.74
N VAL A 316 -16.73 -1.70 2.06
CA VAL A 316 -16.26 -1.93 0.68
C VAL A 316 -15.23 -3.05 0.63
N ARG A 317 -14.27 -3.08 1.57
CA ARG A 317 -13.25 -4.14 1.62
C ARG A 317 -13.87 -5.52 1.90
N ARG A 318 -14.89 -5.59 2.77
CA ARG A 318 -15.66 -6.81 3.02
C ARG A 318 -16.30 -7.33 1.75
N GLN A 319 -16.95 -6.46 0.97
CA GLN A 319 -17.55 -6.83 -0.30
C GLN A 319 -16.49 -7.35 -1.29
N LYS A 320 -15.33 -6.69 -1.38
CA LYS A 320 -14.23 -7.14 -2.25
C LYS A 320 -13.68 -8.51 -1.88
N TYR A 321 -13.63 -8.87 -0.59
CA TYR A 321 -13.32 -10.25 -0.19
C TYR A 321 -14.35 -11.28 -0.66
N MET A 322 -15.64 -10.92 -0.67
CA MET A 322 -16.69 -11.81 -1.20
C MET A 322 -16.54 -11.98 -2.72
N GLU A 323 -16.30 -10.89 -3.45
CA GLU A 323 -16.04 -10.92 -4.89
C GLU A 323 -14.79 -11.75 -5.22
N ARG A 324 -13.69 -11.54 -4.47
CA ARG A 324 -12.45 -12.35 -4.60
C ARG A 324 -12.73 -13.83 -4.40
N LYS A 325 -13.41 -14.20 -3.30
CA LYS A 325 -13.74 -15.60 -3.02
C LYS A 325 -14.56 -16.22 -4.16
N GLN A 326 -15.56 -15.50 -4.66
CA GLN A 326 -16.39 -15.98 -5.78
C GLN A 326 -15.57 -16.16 -7.07
N TYR A 327 -14.69 -15.20 -7.37
CA TYR A 327 -13.80 -15.29 -8.53
C TYR A 327 -12.83 -16.48 -8.43
N GLU A 328 -12.17 -16.64 -7.28
CA GLU A 328 -11.25 -17.75 -7.02
C GLU A 328 -11.96 -19.10 -7.08
N LEU A 329 -13.16 -19.23 -6.49
CA LEU A 329 -13.98 -20.44 -6.58
C LEU A 329 -14.34 -20.76 -8.04
N LYS A 330 -14.77 -19.77 -8.82
CA LYS A 330 -15.11 -19.96 -10.24
C LYS A 330 -13.89 -20.42 -11.04
N ALA A 331 -12.72 -19.81 -10.81
CA ALA A 331 -11.48 -20.19 -11.48
C ALA A 331 -11.00 -21.59 -11.07
N MET A 332 -11.16 -21.97 -9.80
CA MET A 332 -10.85 -23.32 -9.32
C MET A 332 -11.82 -24.37 -9.86
N ASP A 333 -13.13 -24.08 -9.90
CA ASP A 333 -14.16 -24.96 -10.49
C ASP A 333 -13.87 -25.23 -11.97
N GLN A 334 -13.47 -24.20 -12.74
CA GLN A 334 -13.06 -24.37 -14.14
C GLN A 334 -11.83 -25.27 -14.29
N LYS A 335 -10.82 -25.11 -13.43
CA LYS A 335 -9.61 -25.96 -13.39
C LYS A 335 -9.92 -27.40 -12.98
N LEU A 336 -10.85 -27.58 -12.04
CA LEU A 336 -11.29 -28.87 -11.56
C LEU A 336 -12.01 -29.62 -12.69
N LYS A 337 -13.03 -29.00 -13.30
CA LYS A 337 -13.74 -29.54 -14.47
C LYS A 337 -12.81 -29.87 -15.62
N PHE A 338 -11.83 -29.02 -15.90
CA PHE A 338 -10.81 -29.30 -16.91
C PHE A 338 -10.07 -30.61 -16.63
N THR A 339 -9.62 -30.79 -15.39
CA THR A 339 -8.82 -31.96 -14.97
C THR A 339 -9.69 -33.21 -14.83
N GLU A 340 -10.92 -33.08 -14.34
CA GLU A 340 -11.90 -34.16 -14.25
C GLU A 340 -12.27 -34.71 -15.62
N ASN A 341 -12.50 -33.84 -16.61
CA ASN A 341 -12.73 -34.27 -17.98
C ASN A 341 -11.51 -34.98 -18.57
N GLN A 342 -10.27 -34.55 -18.26
CA GLN A 342 -9.06 -35.27 -18.68
C GLN A 342 -8.98 -36.67 -18.07
N VAL A 343 -9.19 -36.82 -16.76
CA VAL A 343 -9.18 -38.12 -16.08
C VAL A 343 -10.29 -39.02 -16.63
N ARG A 344 -11.49 -38.48 -16.79
CA ARG A 344 -12.64 -39.22 -17.33
C ARG A 344 -12.40 -39.67 -18.77
N PHE A 345 -11.77 -38.85 -19.59
CA PHE A 345 -11.46 -39.18 -20.98
C PHE A 345 -10.41 -40.29 -21.06
N VAL A 346 -9.34 -40.20 -20.29
CA VAL A 346 -8.29 -41.24 -20.24
C VAL A 346 -8.85 -42.58 -19.78
N ASN A 347 -9.61 -42.59 -18.68
CA ASN A 347 -10.26 -43.81 -18.20
C ASN A 347 -11.23 -44.38 -19.25
N ALA A 348 -12.04 -43.54 -19.89
CA ALA A 348 -12.99 -44.00 -20.91
C ALA A 348 -12.31 -44.56 -22.17
N ILE A 349 -11.08 -44.14 -22.51
CA ILE A 349 -10.31 -44.78 -23.60
C ILE A 349 -9.83 -46.17 -23.17
N ILE A 350 -9.31 -46.28 -21.95
CA ILE A 350 -8.77 -47.54 -21.41
C ILE A 350 -9.86 -48.58 -21.21
N ASP A 351 -11.02 -48.15 -20.72
CA ASP A 351 -12.20 -48.99 -20.52
C ASP A 351 -12.89 -49.37 -21.85
N GLY A 352 -12.37 -48.88 -22.99
CA GLY A 352 -12.93 -49.14 -24.32
C GLY A 352 -14.25 -48.41 -24.62
N GLU A 353 -14.66 -47.51 -23.72
CA GLU A 353 -15.89 -46.72 -23.85
C GLU A 353 -15.80 -45.67 -24.96
N ILE A 354 -14.61 -45.10 -25.18
CA ILE A 354 -14.33 -44.13 -26.24
C ILE A 354 -13.28 -44.72 -27.17
N ILE A 355 -13.69 -44.97 -28.42
CA ILE A 355 -12.80 -45.51 -29.45
C ILE A 355 -12.35 -44.37 -30.35
N ILE A 356 -11.06 -44.04 -30.27
CA ILE A 356 -10.41 -42.99 -31.07
C ILE A 356 -9.78 -43.57 -32.33
N GLU A 357 -9.42 -44.86 -32.29
CA GLU A 357 -8.72 -45.53 -33.38
C GLU A 357 -9.53 -45.51 -34.68
N LYS A 358 -8.91 -45.02 -35.76
CA LYS A 358 -9.47 -44.96 -37.12
C LYS A 358 -10.78 -44.18 -37.28
N LYS A 359 -11.17 -43.35 -36.30
CA LYS A 359 -12.35 -42.48 -36.41
C LYS A 359 -11.99 -41.06 -36.87
N ASN A 360 -12.93 -40.41 -37.55
CA ASN A 360 -12.78 -39.02 -37.92
C ASN A 360 -12.92 -38.11 -36.69
N ARG A 361 -12.21 -36.97 -36.68
CA ARG A 361 -12.30 -35.99 -35.57
C ARG A 361 -13.75 -35.57 -35.28
N ALA A 362 -14.59 -35.42 -36.30
CA ALA A 362 -16.01 -35.07 -36.12
C ALA A 362 -16.80 -36.15 -35.36
N GLU A 363 -16.56 -37.44 -35.65
CA GLU A 363 -17.22 -38.57 -34.96
C GLU A 363 -16.76 -38.71 -33.51
N ILE A 364 -15.50 -38.39 -33.22
CA ILE A 364 -14.98 -38.37 -31.85
C ILE A 364 -15.61 -37.22 -31.06
N ILE A 365 -15.75 -36.04 -31.68
CA ILE A 365 -16.42 -34.89 -31.05
C ILE A 365 -17.89 -35.23 -30.74
N ILE A 366 -18.61 -35.89 -31.65
CA ILE A 366 -20.00 -36.33 -31.40
C ILE A 366 -20.06 -37.28 -30.19
N GLN A 367 -19.18 -38.28 -30.12
CA GLN A 367 -19.10 -39.20 -28.97
C GLN A 367 -18.83 -38.47 -27.64
N LEU A 368 -17.97 -37.45 -27.65
CA LEU A 368 -17.67 -36.65 -26.46
C LEU A 368 -18.88 -35.83 -26.00
N VAL A 369 -19.62 -35.25 -26.95
CA VAL A 369 -20.86 -34.53 -26.63
C VAL A 369 -21.93 -35.48 -26.08
N GLU A 370 -22.12 -36.65 -26.71
CA GLU A 370 -23.09 -37.66 -26.27
C GLU A 370 -22.77 -38.20 -24.87
N LYS A 371 -21.49 -38.41 -24.56
CA LYS A 371 -21.04 -38.80 -23.22
C LYS A 371 -21.02 -37.65 -22.21
N GLY A 372 -21.38 -36.43 -22.62
CA GLY A 372 -21.50 -35.27 -21.73
C GLY A 372 -20.15 -34.78 -21.21
N PHE A 373 -19.12 -34.75 -22.06
CA PHE A 373 -17.88 -34.04 -21.76
C PHE A 373 -18.07 -32.54 -21.95
N ASP A 374 -17.48 -31.74 -21.06
CA ASP A 374 -17.54 -30.29 -21.21
C ASP A 374 -16.60 -29.82 -22.31
N SER A 375 -17.08 -28.86 -23.11
CA SER A 375 -16.18 -28.06 -23.93
C SER A 375 -15.21 -27.28 -23.03
N ASN A 376 -13.97 -27.10 -23.48
CA ASN A 376 -12.85 -26.55 -22.72
C ASN A 376 -13.26 -25.48 -21.68
N PRO A 377 -13.38 -25.86 -20.39
CA PRO A 377 -13.92 -24.97 -19.36
C PRO A 377 -13.01 -23.80 -19.02
N MET A 378 -11.75 -23.82 -19.50
CA MET A 378 -10.74 -22.80 -19.28
C MET A 378 -10.72 -21.72 -20.37
N LYS A 379 -11.33 -21.97 -21.54
CA LYS A 379 -11.51 -20.92 -22.54
C LYS A 379 -12.73 -20.09 -22.18
N MET A 380 -12.54 -18.79 -21.98
CA MET A 380 -13.67 -17.87 -21.82
C MET A 380 -14.53 -17.89 -23.09
N LYS A 381 -15.85 -18.01 -22.94
CA LYS A 381 -16.80 -17.71 -24.01
C LYS A 381 -16.71 -16.22 -24.30
N ASN A 382 -15.87 -15.82 -25.26
CA ASN A 382 -15.88 -14.46 -25.80
C ASN A 382 -17.27 -14.22 -26.42
N SER A 383 -18.14 -13.57 -25.65
CA SER A 383 -19.56 -13.35 -25.99
C SER A 383 -19.74 -12.16 -26.95
N ALA A 384 -18.73 -11.85 -27.75
CA ALA A 384 -18.74 -10.72 -28.69
C ALA A 384 -19.22 -11.11 -30.09
N ASN A 385 -19.36 -12.40 -30.40
CA ASN A 385 -19.97 -12.87 -31.64
C ASN A 385 -20.96 -14.00 -31.32
N GLY A 386 -22.24 -13.76 -31.55
CA GLY A 386 -23.36 -14.71 -31.36
C GLY A 386 -23.33 -15.95 -32.27
N SER A 387 -22.16 -16.40 -32.70
CA SER A 387 -21.97 -17.69 -33.32
C SER A 387 -21.96 -18.77 -32.23
N ARG A 388 -22.74 -19.83 -32.40
CA ARG A 388 -22.65 -21.04 -31.58
C ARG A 388 -21.22 -21.55 -31.66
N SER A 389 -20.40 -21.23 -30.65
CA SER A 389 -19.02 -21.74 -30.57
C SER A 389 -19.08 -23.25 -30.71
N SER A 390 -18.37 -23.79 -31.71
CA SER A 390 -18.19 -25.23 -31.83
C SER A 390 -17.58 -25.77 -30.53
N PRO A 391 -17.96 -26.99 -30.10
CA PRO A 391 -17.36 -27.61 -28.91
C PRO A 391 -15.85 -27.74 -29.08
N ASP A 392 -15.09 -27.07 -28.21
CA ASP A 392 -13.64 -27.22 -28.13
C ASP A 392 -13.26 -28.40 -27.23
N PHE A 393 -12.85 -29.50 -27.85
CA PHE A 393 -12.28 -30.68 -27.18
C PHE A 393 -10.79 -30.87 -27.46
N ALA A 394 -10.10 -29.85 -28.02
CA ALA A 394 -8.68 -29.94 -28.35
C ALA A 394 -7.83 -30.30 -27.11
N TYR A 395 -8.21 -29.79 -25.94
CA TYR A 395 -7.54 -30.08 -24.66
C TYR A 395 -7.57 -31.56 -24.22
N LEU A 396 -8.48 -32.36 -24.79
CA LEU A 396 -8.55 -33.81 -24.59
C LEU A 396 -7.85 -34.55 -25.73
N LEU A 397 -8.14 -34.16 -26.97
CA LEU A 397 -7.67 -34.85 -28.18
C LEU A 397 -6.18 -34.67 -28.45
N ASP A 398 -5.60 -33.55 -28.02
CA ASP A 398 -4.17 -33.25 -28.21
C ASP A 398 -3.33 -33.74 -27.02
N MET A 399 -3.90 -34.58 -26.14
CA MET A 399 -3.13 -35.20 -25.05
C MET A 399 -2.12 -36.22 -25.61
N PRO A 400 -0.85 -36.19 -25.16
CA PRO A 400 0.15 -37.18 -25.56
C PRO A 400 -0.28 -38.61 -25.21
N LEU A 401 0.04 -39.59 -26.05
CA LEU A 401 -0.29 -41.00 -25.82
C LEU A 401 0.30 -41.57 -24.51
N CYS A 402 1.41 -41.02 -24.02
CA CYS A 402 2.02 -41.42 -22.74
C CYS A 402 1.11 -41.14 -21.52
N ARG A 403 0.15 -40.21 -21.64
CA ARG A 403 -0.90 -39.93 -20.63
C ARG A 403 -1.84 -41.10 -20.37
N LEU A 404 -1.87 -42.09 -21.27
CA LEU A 404 -2.66 -43.32 -21.14
C LEU A 404 -1.95 -44.37 -20.27
N SER A 405 -0.70 -44.13 -19.85
CA SER A 405 0.00 -45.04 -18.93
C SER A 405 -0.56 -44.97 -17.52
N ASN A 406 -0.49 -46.09 -16.78
CA ASN A 406 -0.98 -46.17 -15.41
C ASN A 406 -0.33 -45.13 -14.47
N GLU A 407 0.96 -44.86 -14.65
CA GLU A 407 1.70 -43.87 -13.86
C GLU A 407 1.17 -42.45 -14.10
N GLU A 408 0.98 -42.04 -15.34
CA GLU A 408 0.45 -40.71 -15.66
C GLU A 408 -1.01 -40.52 -15.23
N ILE A 409 -1.81 -41.59 -15.25
CA ILE A 409 -3.19 -41.57 -14.74
C ILE A 409 -3.19 -41.32 -13.24
N MET A 410 -2.34 -42.01 -12.49
CA MET A 410 -2.21 -41.79 -11.05
C MET A 410 -1.83 -40.34 -10.75
N ILE A 411 -0.86 -39.78 -11.50
CA ILE A 411 -0.46 -38.37 -11.36
C ILE A 411 -1.62 -37.41 -11.67
N LEU A 412 -2.40 -37.68 -12.72
CA LEU A 412 -3.58 -36.87 -13.07
C LEU A 412 -4.69 -36.94 -12.02
N GLN A 413 -4.95 -38.14 -11.48
CA GLN A 413 -5.92 -38.35 -10.42
C GLN A 413 -5.49 -37.67 -9.12
N GLU A 414 -4.20 -37.74 -8.78
CA GLU A 414 -3.65 -37.04 -7.62
C GLU A 414 -3.78 -35.52 -7.78
N LYS A 415 -3.44 -34.99 -8.96
CA LYS A 415 -3.63 -33.58 -9.28
C LYS A 415 -5.09 -33.14 -9.16
N ARG A 416 -6.04 -33.95 -9.65
CA ARG A 416 -7.48 -33.71 -9.49
C ARG A 416 -7.86 -33.67 -8.01
N ASN A 417 -7.43 -34.67 -7.23
CA ASN A 417 -7.75 -34.78 -5.81
C ASN A 417 -7.19 -33.58 -5.03
N GLU A 418 -5.99 -33.12 -5.36
CA GLU A 418 -5.37 -31.95 -4.75
C GLU A 418 -6.14 -30.66 -5.09
N LEU A 419 -6.51 -30.46 -6.35
CA LEU A 419 -7.36 -29.33 -6.75
C LEU A 419 -8.72 -29.36 -6.03
N TRP A 420 -9.31 -30.55 -5.87
CA TRP A 420 -10.58 -30.72 -5.16
C TRP A 420 -10.44 -30.37 -3.67
N ARG A 421 -9.36 -30.81 -3.01
CA ARG A 421 -9.07 -30.43 -1.61
C ARG A 421 -8.92 -28.92 -1.47
N GLN A 422 -8.20 -28.27 -2.37
CA GLN A 422 -8.03 -26.81 -2.36
C GLN A 422 -9.36 -26.07 -2.59
N PHE A 423 -10.20 -26.58 -3.49
CA PHE A 423 -11.53 -26.04 -3.76
C PHE A 423 -12.45 -26.14 -2.54
N GLU A 424 -12.53 -27.31 -1.90
CA GLU A 424 -13.35 -27.49 -0.68
C GLU A 424 -12.80 -26.67 0.50
N ALA A 425 -11.47 -26.59 0.66
CA ALA A 425 -10.85 -25.72 1.64
C ALA A 425 -11.27 -24.25 1.42
N LEU A 426 -11.12 -23.72 0.20
CA LEU A 426 -11.53 -22.34 -0.12
C LEU A 426 -13.04 -22.13 0.10
N LYS A 427 -13.87 -23.10 -0.29
CA LYS A 427 -15.34 -23.03 -0.14
C LYS A 427 -15.73 -22.91 1.33
N SER A 428 -15.06 -23.64 2.22
CA SER A 428 -15.27 -23.61 3.67
C SER A 428 -14.82 -22.31 4.34
N THR A 429 -13.87 -21.57 3.76
CA THR A 429 -13.41 -20.30 4.33
C THR A 429 -14.51 -19.23 4.31
N THR A 430 -14.46 -18.29 5.24
CA THR A 430 -15.33 -17.09 5.23
C THR A 430 -14.51 -15.87 4.85
N TRP A 431 -15.17 -14.78 4.43
CA TRP A 431 -14.51 -13.49 4.19
C TRP A 431 -13.69 -13.03 5.41
N ARG A 432 -14.18 -13.31 6.64
CA ARG A 432 -13.46 -13.02 7.89
C ARG A 432 -12.13 -13.76 7.94
N SER A 433 -12.16 -15.06 7.69
CA SER A 433 -10.97 -15.91 7.72
C SER A 433 -9.94 -15.50 6.67
N LEU A 434 -10.38 -15.19 5.44
CA LEU A 434 -9.49 -14.74 4.36
C LEU A 434 -8.82 -13.42 4.72
N TRP A 435 -9.59 -12.47 5.26
CA TRP A 435 -9.05 -11.17 5.66
C TRP A 435 -8.09 -11.28 6.84
N SER A 436 -8.44 -12.02 7.89
CA SER A 436 -7.54 -12.24 9.02
C SER A 436 -6.24 -12.96 8.62
N MET A 437 -6.29 -13.86 7.63
CA MET A 437 -5.08 -14.49 7.09
C MET A 437 -4.17 -13.48 6.40
N ASP A 438 -4.72 -12.61 5.53
CA ASP A 438 -3.94 -11.57 4.86
C ASP A 438 -3.35 -10.55 5.88
N LEU A 439 -4.10 -10.19 6.93
CA LEU A 439 -3.61 -9.32 8.01
C LEU A 439 -2.45 -9.95 8.78
N ASN A 440 -2.50 -11.26 9.05
CA ASN A 440 -1.42 -11.99 9.70
C ASN A 440 -0.16 -12.04 8.83
N VAL A 441 -0.32 -12.25 7.51
CA VAL A 441 0.79 -12.19 6.55
C VAL A 441 1.44 -10.80 6.56
N LEU A 442 0.64 -9.74 6.56
CA LEU A 442 1.14 -8.38 6.62
C LEU A 442 1.84 -8.08 7.97
N SER A 443 1.26 -8.49 9.09
CA SER A 443 1.90 -8.30 10.41
C SER A 443 3.26 -9.00 10.48
N THR A 444 3.35 -10.23 9.95
CA THR A 444 4.61 -10.99 9.90
C THR A 444 5.64 -10.31 8.98
N ALA A 445 5.19 -9.78 7.84
CA ALA A 445 6.05 -9.04 6.92
C ALA A 445 6.55 -7.73 7.56
N LEU A 446 5.69 -7.04 8.31
CA LEU A 446 6.03 -5.83 9.06
C LEU A 446 7.10 -6.12 10.13
N ASP A 447 6.93 -7.20 10.91
CA ASP A 447 7.92 -7.64 11.91
C ASP A 447 9.29 -7.91 11.27
N LYS A 448 9.29 -8.54 10.09
CA LYS A 448 10.52 -8.84 9.36
C LYS A 448 11.21 -7.57 8.86
N GLU A 449 10.45 -6.59 8.40
CA GLU A 449 10.98 -5.33 7.89
C GLU A 449 11.50 -4.44 9.02
N GLU A 450 10.79 -4.36 10.15
CA GLU A 450 11.24 -3.63 11.34
C GLU A 450 12.51 -4.23 11.97
N ARG A 451 12.75 -5.54 11.81
CA ARG A 451 14.01 -6.18 12.26
C ARG A 451 15.21 -5.96 11.34
N ARG A 452 14.96 -5.57 10.08
CA ARG A 452 16.02 -5.30 9.10
C ARG A 452 16.58 -3.89 9.22
N MET A 453 15.77 -2.98 9.76
CA MET A 453 16.15 -1.61 10.12
C MET A 453 16.75 -1.58 11.51
#